data_AF-A0A0F8WYB9-F1
#
_entry.id   AF-A0A0F8WYB9-F1
#
_cell.length_a   1.000
_cell.length_b   1.000
_cell.length_c   1.000
_cell.angle_alpha   90.00
_cell.angle_beta   90.00
_cell.angle_gamma   90.00
#
_symmetry.space_group_name_H-M   'P 1'
#
loop_
_entity.id
_entity.type
_entity.pdbx_description
1 polymer ?
#
loop_
_entity_poly.entity_id
_entity_poly.type
_entity_poly.pdbx_seq_one_letter_code
_entity_poly.pdbx_strand_id
1 'polypeptide(L)'
;MAAEIHENDIGTAFEFTIKDQDDAVVDISGATTKEIIFFDPDGNSVNKTVSFTTDGTDGKMFFNSIADQLTPVGVWKWEPYL
;
A
#
# COMPACT_ATOMS: atom_id res chain seq x y z
N MET A 1 20.49 -0.74 4.61
CA MET A 1 20.34 -0.37 3.18
C MET A 1 18.89 0.03 3.03
N ALA A 2 18.61 1.28 2.67
CA ALA A 2 17.24 1.65 2.31
C ALA A 2 16.95 0.95 0.97
N ALA A 3 15.86 0.20 0.88
CA ALA A 3 15.37 -0.27 -0.40
C ALA A 3 14.93 0.97 -1.19
N GLU A 4 15.58 1.24 -2.31
CA GLU A 4 15.20 2.31 -3.23
C GLU A 4 14.18 1.75 -4.22
N ILE A 5 13.19 2.57 -4.57
CA ILE A 5 12.15 2.24 -5.54
C ILE A 5 12.37 3.17 -6.73
N HIS A 6 12.58 2.60 -7.91
CA HIS A 6 12.79 3.35 -9.15
C HIS A 6 11.51 3.39 -9.98
N GLU A 7 11.45 4.36 -10.89
CA GLU A 7 10.43 4.38 -11.92
C GLU A 7 10.48 3.06 -12.70
N ASN A 8 9.31 2.46 -12.93
CA ASN A 8 9.16 1.15 -13.59
C ASN A 8 9.75 -0.06 -12.85
N ASP A 9 9.98 0.03 -11.54
CA ASP A 9 10.21 -1.16 -10.70
C ASP A 9 8.90 -1.95 -10.58
N ILE A 10 8.63 -2.79 -11.60
CA ILE A 10 7.46 -3.66 -11.69
C ILE A 10 7.64 -4.87 -10.78
N GLY A 11 6.61 -5.21 -10.01
CA GLY A 11 6.60 -6.36 -9.11
C GLY A 11 7.18 -6.08 -7.72
N THR A 12 7.51 -4.83 -7.41
CA THR A 12 7.86 -4.41 -6.06
C THR A 12 6.64 -4.52 -5.16
N ALA A 13 6.75 -5.39 -4.15
CA ALA A 13 5.70 -5.59 -3.17
C ALA A 13 5.78 -4.51 -2.09
N PHE A 14 4.67 -3.81 -1.88
CA PHE A 14 4.48 -2.91 -0.76
C PHE A 14 3.56 -3.59 0.24
N GLU A 15 4.10 -3.91 1.42
CA GLU A 15 3.35 -4.49 2.52
C GLU A 15 3.04 -3.41 3.56
N PHE A 16 1.79 -3.40 4.01
CA PHE A 16 1.26 -2.47 5.00
C PHE A 16 0.77 -3.30 6.18
N THR A 17 1.11 -2.89 7.38
CA THR A 17 0.57 -3.47 8.62
C THR A 17 -0.25 -2.41 9.33
N ILE A 18 -1.54 -2.67 9.52
CA ILE A 18 -2.44 -1.80 10.26
C ILE A 18 -2.30 -2.11 11.75
N LYS A 19 -2.00 -1.07 12.52
CA LYS A 19 -1.80 -1.16 13.96
C LYS A 19 -2.63 -0.09 14.67
N ASP A 20 -3.01 -0.41 15.89
CA ASP A 20 -3.70 0.49 16.82
C ASP A 20 -2.71 1.45 17.53
N GLN A 21 -3.21 2.41 18.30
CA GLN A 21 -2.39 3.37 19.06
C GLN A 21 -1.37 2.71 19.99
N ASP A 22 -1.62 1.46 20.40
CA ASP A 22 -0.77 0.68 21.30
C ASP A 22 0.20 -0.26 20.57
N ASP A 23 0.41 -0.05 19.25
CA ASP A 23 1.22 -0.89 18.35
C ASP A 23 0.70 -2.33 18.19
N ALA A 24 -0.52 -2.60 18.68
CA ALA A 24 -1.22 -3.86 18.50
C ALA A 24 -1.74 -3.99 17.06
N VAL A 25 -1.57 -5.16 16.47
CA VAL A 25 -2.12 -5.47 15.14
C VAL A 25 -3.64 -5.43 15.18
N VAL A 26 -4.25 -4.77 14.20
CA VAL A 26 -5.71 -4.71 14.05
C VAL A 26 -6.17 -5.82 13.12
N ASP A 27 -7.16 -6.61 13.53
CA ASP A 27 -7.81 -7.59 12.67
C ASP A 27 -8.68 -6.88 11.62
N ILE A 28 -8.28 -7.02 10.35
CA ILE A 28 -8.96 -6.43 9.19
C ILE A 28 -9.68 -7.48 8.33
N SER A 29 -9.79 -8.74 8.79
CA SER A 29 -10.36 -9.86 8.03
C SER A 29 -11.80 -9.60 7.55
N GLY A 30 -12.56 -8.79 8.28
CA GLY A 30 -13.93 -8.39 7.92
C GLY A 30 -14.04 -7.29 6.86
N ALA A 31 -12.94 -6.64 6.47
CA ALA A 31 -12.96 -5.54 5.52
C ALA A 31 -13.38 -6.02 4.12
N THR A 32 -14.45 -5.46 3.57
CA THR A 32 -14.96 -5.81 2.22
C THR A 32 -14.35 -4.92 1.15
N THR A 33 -14.10 -3.65 1.48
CA THR A 33 -13.33 -2.72 0.65
C THR A 33 -11.88 -2.74 1.14
N LYS A 34 -10.94 -2.81 0.19
CA LYS A 34 -9.52 -2.85 0.50
C LYS A 34 -8.79 -2.05 -0.54
N GLU A 35 -8.47 -0.80 -0.21
CA GLU A 35 -7.80 0.09 -1.12
C GLU A 35 -6.63 0.82 -0.45
N ILE A 36 -5.68 1.22 -1.28
CA ILE A 36 -4.69 2.23 -0.93
C ILE A 36 -4.84 3.38 -1.90
N ILE A 37 -4.93 4.57 -1.34
CA ILE A 37 -4.90 5.82 -2.09
C ILE A 37 -3.44 6.25 -2.18
N PHE A 38 -2.87 6.19 -3.37
CA PHE A 38 -1.57 6.77 -3.66
C PHE A 38 -1.73 8.22 -4.08
N PHE A 39 -0.90 9.10 -3.53
CA PHE A 39 -0.74 10.45 -4.01
C PHE A 39 0.59 10.53 -4.74
N ASP A 40 0.52 10.85 -6.02
CA ASP A 40 1.70 11.10 -6.83
C ASP A 40 2.39 12.42 -6.39
N PRO A 41 3.63 12.67 -6.85
CA PRO A 41 4.36 13.89 -6.54
C PRO A 41 3.69 15.17 -7.07
N ASP A 42 2.84 15.06 -8.09
CA ASP A 42 2.09 16.17 -8.68
C ASP A 42 0.77 16.46 -7.93
N GLY A 43 0.40 15.60 -6.97
CA GLY A 43 -0.79 15.72 -6.13
C GLY A 43 -2.03 14.98 -6.64
N ASN A 44 -1.91 14.15 -7.70
CA ASN A 44 -3.01 13.31 -8.15
C ASN A 44 -3.16 12.08 -7.25
N SER A 45 -4.41 11.75 -6.93
CA SER A 45 -4.74 10.54 -6.18
C SER A 45 -5.09 9.39 -7.11
N VAL A 46 -4.57 8.20 -6.83
CA VAL A 46 -4.92 6.95 -7.52
C VAL A 46 -5.27 5.87 -6.51
N ASN A 47 -6.49 5.35 -6.58
CA ASN A 47 -6.91 4.23 -5.76
C ASN A 47 -6.39 2.91 -6.35
N LYS A 48 -5.86 2.05 -5.47
CA LYS A 48 -5.39 0.71 -5.80
C LYS A 48 -6.07 -0.29 -4.90
N THR A 49 -6.71 -1.29 -5.51
CA THR A 49 -7.21 -2.44 -4.76
C THR A 49 -6.04 -3.25 -4.22
N VAL A 50 -6.12 -3.64 -2.95
CA VAL A 50 -5.07 -4.42 -2.27
C VAL A 50 -5.62 -5.76 -1.79
N SER A 51 -4.72 -6.71 -1.56
CA SER A 51 -5.04 -8.05 -1.07
C SER A 51 -4.51 -8.24 0.34
N PHE A 52 -5.13 -9.11 1.14
CA PHE A 52 -4.54 -9.54 2.41
C PHE A 52 -3.27 -10.34 2.15
N THR A 53 -2.26 -10.16 2.99
CA THR A 53 -1.03 -10.96 2.90
C THR A 53 -1.31 -12.42 3.27
N THR A 54 -2.22 -12.66 4.22
CA THR A 54 -2.68 -13.99 4.60
C THR A 54 -4.21 -14.06 4.59
N ASP A 55 -4.86 -13.71 5.70
CA ASP A 55 -6.32 -13.72 5.90
C ASP A 55 -6.85 -12.42 6.51
N GLY A 56 -5.97 -11.46 6.79
CA GLY A 56 -6.30 -10.16 7.38
C GLY A 56 -6.35 -10.15 8.90
N THR A 57 -6.24 -11.30 9.57
CA THR A 57 -6.14 -11.35 11.05
C THR A 57 -4.81 -10.80 11.57
N ASP A 58 -3.80 -10.80 10.70
CA ASP A 58 -2.49 -10.22 10.92
C ASP A 58 -2.42 -8.71 10.62
N GLY A 59 -3.54 -8.08 10.27
CA GLY A 59 -3.58 -6.66 9.93
C GLY A 59 -2.79 -6.30 8.68
N LYS A 60 -2.39 -7.29 7.88
CA LYS A 60 -1.49 -7.09 6.75
C LYS A 60 -2.21 -7.10 5.42
N MET A 61 -1.83 -6.14 4.59
CA MET A 61 -2.26 -6.05 3.21
C MET A 61 -1.09 -5.67 2.33
N PHE A 62 -1.14 -6.10 1.08
CA PHE A 62 -0.10 -5.81 0.10
C PHE A 62 -0.68 -5.46 -1.26
N PHE A 63 0.11 -4.73 -2.02
CA PHE A 63 -0.03 -4.67 -3.47
C PHE A 63 1.34 -4.76 -4.12
N ASN A 64 1.35 -5.25 -5.35
CA ASN A 64 2.54 -5.26 -6.19
C ASN A 64 2.44 -4.11 -7.18
N SER A 65 3.52 -3.35 -7.34
CA SER A 65 3.59 -2.35 -8.41
C SER A 65 3.40 -3.03 -9.78
N ILE A 66 2.56 -2.42 -10.61
CA ILE A 66 2.43 -2.76 -12.03
C ILE A 66 3.12 -1.67 -12.86
N ALA A 67 3.28 -1.90 -14.17
CA ALA A 67 3.89 -0.94 -15.07
C ALA A 67 3.18 0.44 -14.99
N ASP A 68 3.95 1.51 -15.16
CA ASP A 68 3.46 2.90 -15.24
C ASP A 68 2.73 3.41 -13.98
N GLN A 69 2.90 2.77 -12.81
CA GLN A 69 2.31 3.25 -11.54
C GLN A 69 3.25 4.11 -10.72
N LEU A 70 4.57 3.98 -10.95
CA LEU A 70 5.62 4.63 -10.17
C LEU A 70 6.19 5.84 -10.92
N THR A 71 5.31 6.59 -11.59
CA THR A 71 5.66 7.78 -12.37
C THR A 71 4.67 8.90 -12.05
N PRO A 72 5.12 10.15 -11.87
CA PRO A 72 6.49 10.63 -12.00
C PRO A 72 7.40 10.31 -10.79
N VAL A 73 8.71 10.46 -10.99
CA VAL A 73 9.71 10.38 -9.91
C VAL A 73 9.51 11.53 -8.92
N GLY A 74 9.43 11.20 -7.63
CA GLY A 74 9.32 12.21 -6.57
C GLY A 74 8.89 11.63 -5.24
N VAL A 75 8.36 12.48 -4.37
CA VAL A 75 7.86 12.07 -3.05
C VAL A 75 6.41 11.64 -3.18
N TRP A 76 6.17 10.34 -2.99
CA TRP A 76 4.83 9.77 -2.96
C TRP A 76 4.28 9.73 -1.53
N LYS A 77 2.96 9.82 -1.39
CA LYS A 77 2.26 9.55 -0.12
C LYS A 77 1.23 8.44 -0.34
N TRP A 78 0.86 7.77 0.73
CA TRP A 78 -0.16 6.73 0.67
C TRP A 78 -1.06 6.75 1.91
N GLU A 79 -2.30 6.33 1.73
CA GLU A 79 -3.29 6.18 2.79
C GLU A 79 -4.07 4.87 2.60
N PRO A 80 -4.09 3.96 3.59
CA PRO A 80 -4.91 2.76 3.56
C PRO A 80 -6.38 3.09 3.84
N TYR A 81 -7.30 2.50 3.07
CA TYR A 81 -8.75 2.61 3.23
C TYR A 81 -9.37 1.21 3.30
N LEU A 82 -10.07 0.92 4.40
CA LEU A 82 -10.67 -0.37 4.77
C LEU A 82 -12.16 -0.21 5.08
#